data_AF-A0A317T3D5-F1
#
_entry.id   AF-A0A317T3D5-F1
#
_cell.length_a   1.000
_cell.length_b   1.000
_cell.length_c   1.000
_cell.angle_alpha   90.00
_cell.angle_beta   90.00
_cell.angle_gamma   90.00
#
_symmetry.space_group_name_H-M   'P 1'
#
loop_
_entity.id
_entity.type
_entity.pdbx_description
1 polymer ?
#
loop_
_entity_poly.entity_id
_entity_poly.type
_entity_poly.pdbx_seq_one_letter_code
_entity_poly.pdbx_strand_id
1 'polypeptide(L)'
;MEKRVLVTVYGLVQGVGFRMFVERSASRLGLSGWVRNMPDGTVQIDAQGPDGLVDELLNDTKIGPPASKVSSLDVIEKQPDHTRTGFNVLI
;
A
#
# COMPACT_ATOMS: atom_id res chain seq x y z
N MET A 1 -1.68 -0.04 19.08
CA MET A 1 -2.76 0.85 18.57
C MET A 1 -2.99 0.49 17.11
N GLU A 2 -4.23 0.56 16.63
CA GLU A 2 -4.58 0.32 15.23
C GLU A 2 -4.51 1.63 14.45
N LYS A 3 -4.06 1.56 13.19
CA LYS A 3 -3.90 2.69 12.28
C LYS A 3 -4.42 2.31 10.91
N ARG A 4 -5.02 3.28 10.22
CA ARG A 4 -5.37 3.17 8.81
C ARG A 4 -4.77 4.34 8.05
N VAL A 5 -4.17 4.05 6.91
CA VAL A 5 -3.57 5.06 6.03
C VAL A 5 -4.06 4.89 4.60
N LEU A 6 -4.22 6.02 3.92
CA LEU A 6 -4.26 6.09 2.46
C LEU A 6 -2.92 6.65 1.98
N VAL A 7 -2.24 5.89 1.14
CA VAL A 7 -0.91 6.21 0.62
C VAL A 7 -1.00 6.40 -0.88
N THR A 8 -0.44 7.49 -1.37
CA THR A 8 -0.19 7.70 -2.80
C THR A 8 1.29 7.51 -3.07
N VAL A 9 1.62 6.60 -3.98
CA VAL A 9 2.99 6.28 -4.37
C VAL A 9 3.27 6.84 -5.75
N TYR A 10 4.33 7.63 -5.85
CA TYR A 10 4.77 8.27 -7.08
C TYR A 10 6.04 7.60 -7.63
N GLY A 11 6.23 7.68 -8.95
CA GLY A 11 7.44 7.22 -9.64
C GLY A 11 7.15 6.18 -10.73
N LEU A 12 8.14 5.33 -11.02
CA LEU A 12 7.98 4.18 -11.92
C LEU A 12 7.36 3.03 -11.12
N VAL A 13 6.03 3.05 -10.99
CA VAL A 13 5.28 2.13 -10.12
C VAL A 13 4.16 1.37 -10.83
N GLN A 14 3.91 1.64 -12.11
CA GLN A 14 2.99 0.87 -12.95
C GLN A 14 3.74 0.04 -13.98
N GLY A 15 3.18 -1.11 -14.37
CA GLY A 15 3.82 -2.05 -15.31
C GLY A 15 4.99 -2.85 -14.73
N VAL A 16 5.33 -2.64 -13.46
CA VAL A 16 6.52 -3.23 -12.78
C VAL A 16 6.16 -4.25 -11.69
N GLY A 17 4.92 -4.72 -11.67
CA GLY A 17 4.43 -5.68 -10.66
C GLY A 17 4.19 -5.08 -9.26
N PHE A 18 4.16 -3.75 -9.13
CA PHE A 18 4.06 -3.05 -7.84
C PHE A 18 2.83 -3.47 -7.00
N ARG A 19 1.65 -3.55 -7.62
CA ARG A 19 0.42 -3.98 -6.92
C ARG A 19 0.56 -5.37 -6.29
N MET A 20 1.14 -6.32 -7.03
CA MET A 20 1.38 -7.67 -6.52
C MET A 20 2.48 -7.74 -5.46
N PHE A 21 3.42 -6.79 -5.47
CA PHE A 21 4.40 -6.65 -4.39
C PHE A 21 3.71 -6.18 -3.11
N VAL A 22 2.91 -5.11 -3.19
CA VAL A 22 2.19 -4.54 -2.04
C VAL A 22 1.20 -5.56 -1.47
N GLU A 23 0.41 -6.22 -2.30
CA GLU A 23 -0.57 -7.21 -1.83
C GLU A 23 0.09 -8.38 -1.09
N ARG A 24 1.22 -8.89 -1.59
CA ARG A 24 1.99 -9.94 -0.90
C ARG A 24 2.58 -9.46 0.42
N SER A 25 3.16 -8.26 0.47
CA SER A 25 3.69 -7.70 1.72
C SER A 25 2.59 -7.44 2.74
N ALA A 26 1.49 -6.82 2.34
CA ALA A 26 0.37 -6.54 3.24
C ALA A 26 -0.28 -7.83 3.75
N SER A 27 -0.45 -8.85 2.90
CA SER A 27 -0.97 -10.17 3.29
C SER A 27 -0.04 -10.88 4.27
N ARG A 28 1.29 -10.84 4.06
CA ARG A 28 2.29 -11.39 4.97
C ARG A 28 2.23 -10.74 6.35
N LEU A 29 1.97 -9.43 6.40
CA LEU A 29 1.84 -8.65 7.62
C LEU A 29 0.44 -8.75 8.26
N GLY A 30 -0.51 -9.46 7.64
CA GLY A 30 -1.87 -9.59 8.15
C GLY A 30 -2.66 -8.27 8.16
N LEU A 31 -2.31 -7.33 7.27
CA LEU A 31 -3.00 -6.05 7.12
C LEU A 31 -4.25 -6.20 6.25
N SER A 32 -5.25 -5.35 6.49
CA SER A 32 -6.43 -5.24 5.63
C SER A 32 -6.35 -4.00 4.74
N GLY A 33 -7.07 -4.03 3.60
CA GLY A 33 -7.13 -2.88 2.69
C GLY A 33 -7.05 -3.27 1.23
N TRP A 34 -6.42 -2.42 0.42
CA TRP A 34 -6.32 -2.62 -1.02
C TRP A 34 -5.20 -1.82 -1.67
N VAL A 35 -4.85 -2.21 -2.90
CA VAL A 35 -3.92 -1.46 -3.76
C VAL A 35 -4.49 -1.31 -5.17
N ARG A 36 -4.34 -0.12 -5.78
CA ARG A 36 -4.89 0.21 -7.11
C ARG A 36 -3.95 1.11 -7.92
N ASN A 37 -3.94 0.91 -9.24
CA ASN A 37 -3.33 1.87 -10.17
C ASN A 37 -4.27 3.05 -10.39
N MET A 38 -3.72 4.26 -10.40
CA MET A 38 -4.47 5.47 -10.70
C MET A 38 -4.24 5.91 -12.16
N PRO A 39 -5.21 6.60 -12.81
CA PRO A 39 -5.06 7.06 -14.20
C PRO A 39 -3.90 8.03 -14.43
N ASP A 40 -3.45 8.72 -13.39
CA ASP A 40 -2.34 9.68 -13.41
C ASP A 40 -0.96 9.02 -13.35
N GLY A 41 -0.89 7.68 -13.33
CA GLY A 41 0.35 6.91 -13.26
C GLY A 41 0.80 6.58 -11.83
N THR A 42 0.11 7.07 -10.80
CA THR A 42 0.42 6.74 -9.40
C THR A 42 -0.17 5.39 -8.98
N VAL A 43 0.21 4.90 -7.80
CA VAL A 43 -0.44 3.76 -7.14
C VAL A 43 -1.01 4.25 -5.81
N GLN A 44 -2.28 3.93 -5.54
CA GLN A 44 -2.88 4.13 -4.23
C GLN A 44 -2.92 2.84 -3.42
N ILE A 45 -2.65 2.96 -2.12
CA ILE A 45 -2.69 1.89 -1.14
C ILE A 45 -3.57 2.36 0.02
N ASP A 46 -4.62 1.62 0.35
CA ASP A 46 -5.32 1.73 1.63
C ASP A 46 -4.84 0.55 2.48
N ALA A 47 -4.32 0.83 3.67
CA ALA A 47 -3.81 -0.20 4.57
C ALA A 47 -4.25 0.09 6.00
N GLN A 48 -4.71 -0.95 6.69
CA GLN A 48 -5.13 -0.89 8.07
C GLN A 48 -4.57 -2.08 8.87
N GLY A 49 -4.18 -1.81 10.11
CA GLY A 49 -3.80 -2.81 11.08
C GLY A 49 -3.00 -2.21 12.24
N PRO A 50 -2.25 -3.03 13.00
CA PRO A 50 -1.34 -2.54 14.02
C PRO A 50 -0.36 -1.51 13.46
N ASP A 51 -0.17 -0.38 14.15
CA ASP A 51 0.66 0.75 13.71
C ASP A 51 2.05 0.33 13.20
N GLY A 52 2.77 -0.49 13.96
CA GLY A 52 4.09 -0.97 13.55
C GLY A 52 4.12 -1.82 12.27
N LEU A 53 3.05 -2.57 11.99
CA LEU A 53 2.94 -3.37 10.77
C LEU A 53 2.56 -2.51 9.57
N VAL A 54 1.74 -1.48 9.78
CA VAL A 54 1.47 -0.46 8.76
C VAL A 54 2.77 0.26 8.39
N ASP A 55 3.58 0.66 9.37
CA ASP A 55 4.86 1.32 9.13
C ASP A 55 5.87 0.39 8.42
N GLU A 56 5.85 -0.91 8.72
CA GLU A 56 6.64 -1.91 7.99
C GLU A 56 6.22 -1.98 6.51
N LEU A 57 4.92 -2.00 6.22
CA LEU A 57 4.41 -1.95 4.83
C LEU A 57 4.85 -0.66 4.13
N LEU A 58 4.85 0.49 4.80
CA LEU A 58 5.31 1.75 4.23
C LEU A 58 6.80 1.70 3.89
N ASN A 59 7.62 1.02 4.70
CA ASN A 59 9.04 0.84 4.41
C ASN A 59 9.27 -0.09 3.22
N ASP A 60 8.53 -1.21 3.14
CA ASP A 60 8.52 -2.07 1.94
C ASP A 60 8.13 -1.28 0.69
N THR A 61 7.11 -0.43 0.80
CA THR A 61 6.59 0.39 -0.30
C THR A 61 7.60 1.42 -0.80
N LYS A 62 8.48 1.94 0.06
CA LYS A 62 9.58 2.85 -0.36
C LYS A 62 10.62 2.15 -1.23
N ILE A 63 10.81 0.84 -1.06
CA ILE A 63 11.75 0.04 -1.84
C ILE A 63 11.08 -0.47 -3.12
N GLY A 64 9.88 -1.05 -2.98
CA GLY A 64 9.13 -1.64 -4.08
C GLY A 64 9.79 -2.89 -4.69
N PRO A 65 9.20 -3.46 -5.77
CA PRO A 65 9.83 -4.55 -6.51
C PRO A 65 11.07 -4.07 -7.30
N PRO A 66 11.98 -4.98 -7.71
CA PRO A 66 13.27 -4.61 -8.34
C PRO A 66 13.16 -3.73 -9.60
N ALA A 67 12.06 -3.85 -10.36
CA ALA A 67 11.83 -3.07 -11.57
C ALA A 67 11.22 -1.68 -11.31
N SER A 68 10.87 -1.36 -10.06
CA SER A 68 10.25 -0.08 -9.69
C SER A 68 11.27 0.98 -9.32
N LYS A 69 10.84 2.23 -9.36
CA LYS A 69 11.57 3.36 -8.78
C LYS A 69 10.58 4.30 -8.13
N VAL A 70 10.52 4.25 -6.81
CA VAL A 70 9.64 5.11 -6.01
C VAL A 70 10.31 6.47 -5.82
N SER A 71 9.60 7.55 -6.15
CA SER A 71 10.11 8.92 -6.00
C SER A 71 9.67 9.56 -4.68
N SER A 72 8.43 9.31 -4.27
CA SER A 72 7.84 9.86 -3.04
C SER A 72 6.60 9.07 -2.63
N LEU A 73 6.24 9.20 -1.37
CA LEU A 73 4.98 8.71 -0.80
C LEU A 73 4.28 9.88 -0.11
N ASP A 74 3.00 10.06 -0.39
CA ASP A 74 2.11 10.90 0.42
C ASP A 74 1.26 9.99 1.29
N VAL A 75 1.25 10.21 2.61
CA VAL A 75 0.53 9.36 3.57
C VAL A 75 -0.51 10.21 4.29
N ILE A 76 -1.77 9.76 4.26
CA ILE A 76 -2.89 10.41 4.94
C ILE A 76 -3.51 9.40 5.90
N GLU A 77 -3.50 9.71 7.19
CA GLU A 77 -4.22 8.89 8.17
C GLU A 77 -5.74 8.99 7.97
N LYS A 78 -6.42 7.86 8.15
CA LYS A 78 -7.87 7.72 8.03
C LYS A 78 -8.42 7.09 9.31
N GLN A 79 -9.71 7.28 9.54
CA GLN A 79 -10.39 6.53 10.60
C GLN A 79 -10.43 5.03 10.27
N PRO A 80 -10.20 4.15 11.26
CA PRO A 80 -10.33 2.71 11.07
C PRO A 80 -11.69 2.32 10.49
N ASP A 81 -11.68 1.33 9.61
CA ASP A 81 -12.84 0.73 8.97
C ASP A 81 -12.84 -0.78 9.22
N HIS A 82 -13.54 -1.21 10.27
CA HIS A 82 -13.57 -2.60 10.71
C HIS A 82 -14.42 -3.52 9.81
N THR A 83 -15.03 -2.99 8.74
CA THR A 83 -15.76 -3.82 7.77
C THR A 83 -14.84 -4.47 6.75
N ARG A 84 -13.60 -3.98 6.63
CA ARG A 84 -12.62 -4.48 5.66
C ARG A 84 -11.91 -5.72 6.19
N THR A 85 -11.90 -6.76 5.37
CA THR A 85 -11.18 -8.00 5.65
C THR A 85 -10.27 -8.34 4.47
N GLY A 86 -9.08 -8.84 4.79
CA GLY A 86 -8.05 -9.17 3.80
C GLY A 86 -7.51 -7.95 3.04
N PHE A 87 -6.61 -8.23 2.10
CA PHE A 87 -5.95 -7.22 1.27
C PHE A 87 -6.13 -7.55 -0.20
N ASN A 88 -6.66 -6.62 -1.00
CA ASN A 88 -7.09 -6.92 -2.36
C ASN A 88 -6.41 -6.01 -3.41
N VAL A 89 -6.16 -6.56 -4.60
CA VAL A 89 -5.75 -5.77 -5.76
C VAL A 89 -6.99 -5.29 -6.52
N LEU A 90 -7.16 -3.98 -6.65
CA LEU A 90 -8.23 -3.38 -7.44
C LEU A 90 -7.78 -3.08 -8.87
N ILE A 91 -8.75 -3.10 -9.79
CA ILE A 91 -8.55 -2.84 -11.23
C ILE A 91 -8.63 -1.34 -11.51
#